data_AF-A0A7J9I0C2-F1
#
_entry.id   AF-A0A7J9I0C2-F1
#
_cell.length_a   1.000
_cell.length_b   1.000
_cell.length_c   1.000
_cell.angle_alpha   90.00
_cell.angle_beta   90.00
_cell.angle_gamma   90.00
#
_symmetry.space_group_name_H-M   'P 1'
#
loop_
_entity.id
_entity.type
_entity.pdbx_description
1 polymer ?
#
loop_
_entity_poly.entity_id
_entity_poly.type
_entity_poly.pdbx_seq_one_letter_code
_entity_poly.pdbx_strand_id
1 'polypeptide(L)'
;MGFTFARQGLVLVLVAASMVGVSLANKEWGSLGSHPHPHHPHNHTNVPKRIIVGGSQNWHFGVNYTDWSLKNGPFYINDTL
;
A
#
# COMPACT_ATOMS: atom_id res chain seq x y z
N MET A 1 24.99 11.25 -37.73
CA MET A 1 23.62 10.96 -37.23
C MET A 1 23.64 9.81 -36.21
N GLY A 2 24.49 9.87 -35.17
CA GLY A 2 24.76 8.73 -34.27
C GLY A 2 24.33 8.88 -32.81
N PHE A 3 23.82 10.05 -32.40
CA PHE A 3 23.55 10.34 -30.98
C PHE A 3 22.07 10.19 -30.57
N THR A 4 21.16 9.95 -31.51
CA THR A 4 19.72 9.77 -31.24
C THR A 4 19.37 8.37 -30.75
N PHE A 5 20.01 7.34 -31.30
CA PHE A 5 19.77 5.94 -30.94
C PHE A 5 20.18 5.61 -29.50
N ALA A 6 21.30 6.17 -29.03
CA ALA A 6 21.80 5.94 -27.68
C ALA A 6 20.85 6.52 -26.61
N ARG A 7 20.25 7.70 -26.88
CA ARG A 7 19.34 8.37 -25.95
C ARG A 7 18.01 7.63 -25.82
N GLN A 8 17.49 7.12 -26.94
CA GLN A 8 16.27 6.33 -26.96
C GLN A 8 16.45 4.99 -26.24
N GLY A 9 17.59 4.32 -26.43
CA GLY A 9 17.94 3.10 -25.71
C GLY A 9 18.05 3.31 -24.19
N LEU A 10 18.68 4.39 -23.76
CA LEU A 10 18.85 4.71 -22.33
C LEU A 10 17.51 4.97 -21.63
N VAL A 11 16.59 5.68 -22.29
CA VAL A 11 15.23 5.92 -21.76
C VAL A 11 14.46 4.62 -21.61
N LEU A 12 14.56 3.70 -22.57
CA LEU A 12 13.93 2.37 -22.52
C LEU A 12 14.44 1.52 -21.36
N VAL A 13 15.76 1.51 -21.11
CA VAL A 13 16.37 0.78 -19.99
C VAL A 13 15.92 1.35 -18.64
N LEU A 14 15.84 2.68 -18.50
CA LEU A 14 15.39 3.33 -17.28
C LEU A 14 13.92 3.01 -16.95
N VAL A 15 13.04 2.99 -17.95
CA VAL A 15 11.62 2.63 -17.75
C VAL A 15 11.46 1.15 -17.39
N ALA A 16 12.22 0.26 -18.04
CA ALA A 16 12.18 -1.17 -17.74
C ALA A 16 12.67 -1.48 -16.31
N ALA A 17 13.69 -0.78 -15.83
CA ALA A 17 14.20 -0.95 -14.47
C ALA A 17 13.21 -0.50 -13.38
N SER A 18 12.32 0.45 -13.67
CA SER A 18 11.31 0.93 -12.72
C SER A 18 10.14 -0.02 -12.47
N MET A 19 10.06 -1.17 -13.16
CA MET A 19 8.94 -2.12 -13.04
C MET A 19 9.25 -3.38 -12.19
N VAL A 20 10.43 -3.47 -11.55
CA VAL A 20 10.73 -4.63 -10.69
C VAL A 20 9.99 -4.50 -9.36
N GLY A 21 8.90 -5.27 -9.25
CA GLY A 21 7.89 -5.16 -8.21
C GLY A 21 8.32 -5.61 -6.80
N VAL A 22 7.69 -4.99 -5.82
CA VAL A 22 7.73 -5.36 -4.39
C VAL A 22 6.58 -6.31 -4.11
N SER A 23 6.85 -7.49 -3.53
CA SER A 23 5.88 -8.27 -2.73
C SER A 23 6.52 -9.54 -2.13
N LEU A 24 6.91 -9.49 -0.85
CA LEU A 24 7.00 -10.69 0.01
C LEU A 24 6.11 -10.44 1.23
N ALA A 25 5.00 -11.15 1.24
CA ALA A 25 3.95 -11.04 2.23
C ALA A 25 4.39 -11.55 3.60
N ASN A 26 3.86 -10.87 4.62
CA ASN A 26 3.99 -11.11 6.05
C ASN A 26 3.62 -12.56 6.44
N LYS A 27 4.53 -13.30 7.07
CA LYS A 27 4.26 -14.64 7.59
C LYS A 27 3.70 -14.53 9.00
N GLU A 28 2.42 -14.84 9.12
CA GLU A 28 1.64 -14.92 10.35
C GLU A 28 2.36 -15.75 11.43
N TRP A 29 2.76 -15.12 12.54
CA TRP A 29 3.11 -15.81 13.78
C TRP A 29 1.83 -16.05 14.59
N GLY A 30 0.98 -16.92 14.06
CA GLY A 30 -0.14 -17.49 14.80
C GLY A 30 0.32 -18.77 15.50
N SER A 31 1.04 -18.67 16.62
CA SER A 31 1.14 -19.77 17.60
C SER A 31 1.87 -19.30 18.86
N LEU A 32 1.14 -19.18 19.98
CA LEU A 32 1.56 -19.21 21.40
C LEU A 32 0.85 -18.11 22.19
N GLY A 33 -0.30 -18.43 22.77
CA GLY A 33 -0.97 -17.55 23.72
C GLY A 33 -2.45 -17.89 23.93
N SER A 34 -2.73 -19.07 24.49
CA SER A 34 -4.07 -19.50 24.87
C SER A 34 -4.61 -18.65 26.03
N HIS A 35 -5.47 -17.66 25.74
CA HIS A 35 -6.35 -17.02 26.74
C HIS A 35 -7.74 -16.80 26.12
N PRO A 36 -8.82 -17.40 26.66
CA PRO A 36 -10.16 -17.21 26.12
C PRO A 36 -10.66 -15.80 26.43
N HIS A 37 -10.61 -14.90 25.45
CA HIS A 37 -11.34 -13.64 25.52
C HIS A 37 -12.80 -13.89 25.10
N PRO A 38 -13.80 -13.37 25.84
CA PRO A 38 -15.20 -13.49 25.47
C PRO A 38 -15.41 -12.94 24.06
N HIS A 39 -15.99 -13.75 23.19
CA HIS A 39 -16.33 -13.35 21.82
C HIS A 39 -17.41 -12.26 21.88
N HIS A 40 -16.99 -11.00 21.86
CA HIS A 40 -17.82 -9.94 21.33
C HIS A 40 -17.95 -10.19 19.82
N PRO A 41 -19.16 -10.42 19.29
CA PRO A 41 -19.34 -10.50 17.85
C PRO A 41 -19.05 -9.12 17.27
N HIS A 42 -17.87 -8.96 16.67
CA HIS A 42 -17.61 -7.86 15.77
C HIS A 42 -18.52 -8.08 14.57
N ASN A 43 -19.67 -7.43 14.58
CA ASN A 43 -20.60 -7.35 13.46
C ASN A 43 -20.00 -6.41 12.40
N HIS A 44 -18.82 -6.78 11.88
CA HIS A 44 -18.17 -6.10 10.78
C HIS A 44 -18.47 -6.88 9.51
N THR A 45 -19.66 -6.65 8.95
CA THR A 45 -19.85 -6.67 7.50
C THR A 45 -19.06 -5.49 6.89
N ASN A 46 -17.75 -5.43 7.14
CA ASN A 46 -16.86 -4.48 6.48
C ASN A 46 -16.49 -5.11 5.15
N VAL A 47 -17.30 -4.79 4.14
CA VAL A 47 -16.89 -4.97 2.76
C VAL A 47 -15.54 -4.26 2.59
N PRO A 48 -14.54 -4.90 1.97
CA PRO A 48 -13.25 -4.28 1.70
C PRO A 48 -13.41 -2.87 1.12
N LYS A 49 -12.75 -1.88 1.71
CA LYS A 49 -12.89 -0.48 1.31
C LYS A 49 -11.74 -0.08 0.40
N ARG A 50 -12.07 0.70 -0.64
CA ARG A 50 -11.07 1.50 -1.36
C ARG A 50 -10.89 2.84 -0.67
N ILE A 51 -9.68 3.12 -0.23
CA ILE A 51 -9.30 4.30 0.53
C ILE A 51 -8.43 5.17 -0.36
N ILE A 52 -8.87 6.41 -0.64
CA ILE A 52 -8.09 7.33 -1.45
C ILE A 52 -6.99 7.94 -0.59
N VAL A 53 -5.74 7.61 -0.89
CA VAL A 53 -4.57 8.13 -0.16
C VAL A 53 -4.52 9.65 -0.26
N GLY A 54 -4.43 10.35 0.88
CA GLY A 54 -4.46 11.81 0.96
C GLY A 54 -5.85 12.43 0.95
N GLY A 55 -6.92 11.63 0.87
CA GLY A 55 -8.30 12.13 0.89
C GLY A 55 -8.58 13.06 -0.30
N SER A 56 -9.11 14.25 -0.04
CA SER A 56 -9.39 15.26 -1.07
C SER A 56 -8.13 15.82 -1.74
N GLN A 57 -6.99 15.80 -1.04
CA GLN A 57 -5.71 16.21 -1.59
C GLN A 57 -5.17 15.18 -2.59
N ASN A 58 -5.53 13.89 -2.44
CA ASN A 58 -4.96 12.78 -3.17
C ASN A 58 -3.45 12.60 -2.91
N TRP A 59 -2.81 11.75 -3.72
CA TRP A 59 -1.38 11.54 -3.66
C TRP A 59 -0.62 12.70 -4.32
N HIS A 60 0.08 13.51 -3.51
CA HIS A 60 1.04 14.50 -4.00
C HIS A 60 2.09 14.87 -2.96
N PHE A 61 3.17 15.50 -3.43
CA PHE A 61 4.23 16.00 -2.57
C PHE A 61 3.71 17.12 -1.64
N GLY A 62 4.15 17.12 -0.39
CA GLY A 62 3.79 18.14 0.62
C GLY A 62 2.63 17.77 1.55
N VAL A 63 1.98 16.60 1.36
CA VAL A 63 1.00 16.08 2.33
C VAL A 63 1.71 15.37 3.48
N ASN A 64 1.27 15.62 4.72
CA ASN A 64 1.71 14.84 5.87
C ASN A 64 0.95 13.50 5.94
N TYR A 65 1.54 12.46 5.34
CA TYR A 65 0.91 11.13 5.30
C TYR A 65 0.91 10.39 6.64
N THR A 66 1.75 10.78 7.59
CA THR A 66 1.71 10.24 8.96
C THR A 66 0.47 10.74 9.70
N ASP A 67 0.21 12.05 9.65
CA ASP A 67 -1.02 12.62 10.22
C ASP A 67 -2.27 12.10 9.52
N TRP A 68 -2.22 11.99 8.18
CA TRP A 68 -3.32 11.42 7.41
C TRP A 68 -3.62 9.97 7.80
N SER A 69 -2.62 9.09 7.89
CA SER A 69 -2.86 7.67 8.19
C SER A 69 -3.41 7.46 9.60
N LEU A 70 -2.93 8.24 10.57
CA LEU A 70 -3.43 8.21 11.95
C LEU A 70 -4.89 8.66 12.05
N LYS A 71 -5.31 9.64 11.23
CA LYS A 71 -6.69 10.14 11.20
C LYS A 71 -7.66 9.25 10.41
N ASN A 72 -7.16 8.46 9.45
CA ASN A 72 -7.99 7.67 8.53
C ASN A 72 -8.03 6.18 8.86
N GLY A 73 -7.24 5.71 9.84
CA GLY A 73 -7.33 4.34 10.36
C GLY A 73 -8.56 4.11 11.26
N PRO A 74 -8.81 2.86 11.70
CA PRO A 74 -8.02 1.65 11.43
C PRO A 74 -8.16 1.14 9.99
N PHE A 75 -7.13 0.45 9.50
CA PHE A 75 -7.12 -0.25 8.20
C PHE A 75 -7.37 -1.73 8.43
N TYR A 76 -8.18 -2.36 7.57
CA TYR A 76 -8.54 -3.76 7.69
C TYR A 76 -7.93 -4.61 6.57
N ILE A 77 -7.85 -5.92 6.80
CA ILE A 77 -7.42 -6.88 5.77
C ILE A 77 -8.36 -6.78 4.57
N ASN A 78 -7.79 -6.78 3.37
CA ASN A 78 -8.43 -6.58 2.06
C ASN A 78 -8.78 -5.13 1.69
N ASP A 79 -8.58 -4.15 2.57
CA ASP A 79 -8.66 -2.75 2.14
C ASP A 79 -7.61 -2.45 1.06
N THR A 80 -7.96 -1.54 0.16
CA THR A 80 -7.08 -1.08 -0.93
C THR A 80 -6.81 0.41 -0.79
N LEU A 81 -5.58 0.82 -1.07
CA LEU A 81 -5.10 2.20 -1.05
C LEU A 81 -4.94 2.74 -2.48
#